data_AF-A0A2A5BFC4-F1
#
_entry.id   AF-A0A2A5BFC4-F1
#
_cell.length_a   1.000
_cell.length_b   1.000
_cell.length_c   1.000
_cell.angle_alpha   90.00
_cell.angle_beta   90.00
_cell.angle_gamma   90.00
#
_symmetry.space_group_name_H-M   'P 1'
#
loop_
_entity.id
_entity.type
_entity.pdbx_description
1 polymer ?
#
loop_
_entity_poly.entity_id
_entity_poly.type
_entity_poly.pdbx_seq_one_letter_code
_entity_poly.pdbx_strand_id
1 'polypeptide(L)'
;MHETISSRIKRCSEKVNEYDRWLKLLRYPNMIFVIGGSLLAFIGGAAVLTTDFGDTPGYMALIGGVLTGFHGWFGCEAHQQKCKEIRTRYSSLKLKFERLLSEKDKEEAFIVLDDLFIELESNIDAKPWM
;
A
#
# COMPACT_ATOMS: atom_id res chain seq x y z
N MET A 1 31.31 -1.28 11.40
CA MET A 1 30.84 -0.05 10.76
C MET A 1 29.72 0.48 11.66
N HIS A 2 29.97 1.49 12.50
CA HIS A 2 28.89 2.03 13.34
C HIS A 2 27.96 2.86 12.46
N GLU A 3 26.74 2.38 12.22
CA GLU A 3 25.70 3.22 11.62
C GLU A 3 25.39 4.40 12.56
N THR A 4 25.16 5.58 11.97
CA THR A 4 24.83 6.77 12.75
C THR A 4 23.31 6.99 12.81
N ILE A 5 22.84 7.71 13.82
CA ILE A 5 21.43 8.15 13.93
C ILE A 5 20.95 8.80 12.61
N SER A 6 21.81 9.63 11.99
CA SER A 6 21.51 10.28 10.71
C SER A 6 21.34 9.28 9.55
N SER A 7 22.13 8.21 9.51
CA SER A 7 21.95 7.10 8.55
C SER A 7 20.57 6.46 8.70
N ARG A 8 20.16 6.15 9.93
CA ARG A 8 18.84 5.54 10.20
C ARG A 8 17.67 6.45 9.86
N ILE A 9 17.77 7.74 10.15
CA ILE A 9 16.76 8.74 9.74
C ILE A 9 16.60 8.74 8.21
N LYS A 10 17.72 8.77 7.48
CA LYS A 10 17.70 8.75 6.02
C LYS A 10 17.03 7.47 5.50
N ARG A 11 17.43 6.30 6.02
CA ARG A 11 16.90 5.00 5.60
C ARG A 11 15.40 4.86 5.89
N CYS A 12 14.95 5.30 7.08
CA CYS A 12 13.52 5.35 7.39
C CYS A 12 12.76 6.27 6.43
N SER A 13 13.33 7.45 6.10
CA SER A 13 12.72 8.39 5.17
C SER A 13 12.63 7.85 3.74
N GLU A 14 13.66 7.14 3.27
CA GLU A 14 13.65 6.45 1.98
C GLU A 14 12.56 5.38 1.94
N LYS A 15 12.41 4.58 3.00
CA LYS A 15 11.35 3.57 3.10
C LYS A 15 9.96 4.20 3.11
N VAL A 16 9.73 5.27 3.88
CA VAL A 16 8.46 6.00 3.86
C VAL A 16 8.11 6.45 2.43
N ASN A 17 9.08 7.01 1.70
CA ASN A 17 8.88 7.47 0.33
C ASN A 17 8.62 6.31 -0.65
N GLU A 18 9.30 5.18 -0.47
CA GLU A 18 9.11 3.96 -1.24
C GLU A 18 7.65 3.46 -1.10
N TYR A 19 7.17 3.28 0.13
CA TYR A 19 5.79 2.83 0.37
C TYR A 19 4.74 3.87 -0.05
N ASP A 20 5.02 5.17 0.05
CA ASP A 20 4.12 6.21 -0.45
C ASP A 20 3.98 6.18 -1.98
N ARG A 21 5.10 5.96 -2.69
CA ARG A 21 5.10 5.78 -4.15
C ARG A 21 4.30 4.53 -4.54
N TRP A 22 4.47 3.44 -3.80
CA TRP A 22 3.72 2.20 -4.03
C TRP A 22 2.22 2.38 -3.81
N LEU A 23 1.81 3.03 -2.72
CA LEU A 23 0.41 3.34 -2.47
C LEU A 23 -0.22 4.19 -3.58
N LYS A 24 0.53 5.15 -4.13
CA LYS A 24 0.10 5.95 -5.29
C LYS A 24 -0.04 5.10 -6.55
N LEU A 25 0.91 4.19 -6.80
CA LEU A 25 0.87 3.30 -7.95
C LEU A 25 -0.31 2.33 -7.87
N LEU A 26 -0.57 1.75 -6.70
CA LEU A 26 -1.69 0.83 -6.46
C LEU A 26 -3.06 1.49 -6.52
N ARG A 27 -3.14 2.82 -6.41
CA ARG A 27 -4.41 3.57 -6.49
C ARG A 27 -5.07 3.43 -7.86
N TYR A 28 -4.29 3.46 -8.94
CA TYR A 28 -4.81 3.36 -10.30
C TYR A 28 -5.46 2.01 -10.62
N PRO A 29 -4.80 0.85 -10.42
CA PRO A 29 -5.43 -0.44 -10.65
C PRO A 29 -6.61 -0.66 -9.71
N ASN A 30 -6.53 -0.26 -8.43
CA ASN A 30 -7.68 -0.34 -7.51
C ASN A 30 -8.89 0.43 -8.09
N MET A 31 -8.67 1.68 -8.53
CA MET A 31 -9.72 2.49 -9.15
C MET A 31 -10.30 1.85 -10.41
N ILE A 32 -9.48 1.26 -11.29
CA ILE A 32 -9.95 0.58 -12.51
C ILE A 32 -10.78 -0.65 -12.16
N PHE A 33 -10.30 -1.49 -11.26
CA PHE A 33 -11.02 -2.72 -10.93
C PHE A 33 -12.30 -2.46 -10.15
N VAL A 34 -12.29 -1.52 -9.20
CA VAL A 34 -13.48 -1.20 -8.38
C VAL A 34 -14.46 -0.31 -9.15
N ILE A 35 -14.02 0.85 -9.66
CA ILE A 35 -14.91 1.80 -10.33
C ILE A 35 -15.26 1.29 -11.73
N GLY A 36 -14.27 0.87 -12.51
CA GLY A 36 -14.49 0.36 -13.85
C GLY A 36 -15.32 -0.94 -13.84
N GLY A 37 -14.99 -1.87 -12.94
CA GLY A 37 -15.76 -3.10 -12.74
C GLY A 37 -17.20 -2.84 -12.34
N SER A 38 -17.43 -2.01 -11.31
CA SER A 38 -18.79 -1.67 -10.84
C SER A 38 -19.60 -0.90 -11.86
N LEU A 39 -18.99 0.03 -12.61
CA LEU A 39 -19.68 0.82 -13.62
C LEU A 39 -20.10 -0.05 -14.82
N LEU A 40 -19.23 -0.93 -15.29
CA LEU A 40 -19.55 -1.89 -16.35
C LEU A 40 -20.64 -2.87 -15.93
N ALA A 41 -20.57 -3.37 -14.69
CA ALA A 41 -21.61 -4.23 -14.11
C ALA A 41 -22.95 -3.51 -14.02
N PHE A 42 -22.95 -2.25 -13.57
CA PHE A 42 -24.16 -1.43 -13.46
C PHE A 42 -24.76 -1.10 -14.82
N ILE A 43 -23.96 -0.63 -15.79
CA ILE A 43 -24.44 -0.33 -17.15
C ILE A 43 -24.98 -1.60 -17.82
N GLY A 44 -24.26 -2.72 -17.71
CA GLY A 44 -24.71 -4.00 -18.24
C GLY A 44 -26.03 -4.45 -17.61
N GLY A 45 -26.15 -4.39 -16.28
CA GLY A 45 -27.37 -4.73 -15.56
C GLY A 45 -28.54 -3.79 -15.87
N ALA A 46 -28.29 -2.48 -15.99
CA ALA A 46 -29.31 -1.49 -16.34
C ALA A 46 -29.80 -1.66 -17.78
N ALA A 47 -28.89 -1.97 -18.71
CA ALA A 47 -29.25 -2.15 -20.11
C ALA A 47 -29.99 -3.47 -20.38
N VAL A 48 -29.95 -4.47 -19.48
CA VAL A 48 -30.87 -5.62 -19.51
C VAL A 48 -32.34 -5.19 -19.35
N LEU A 49 -32.62 -4.05 -18.72
CA LEU A 49 -33.98 -3.51 -18.58
C LEU A 49 -34.49 -2.81 -19.86
N THR A 50 -33.65 -2.74 -20.90
CA THR A 50 -33.95 -2.07 -22.17
C THR A 50 -33.81 -3.06 -23.33
N THR A 51 -34.69 -3.00 -24.32
CA THR A 51 -34.77 -4.02 -25.39
C THR A 51 -33.90 -3.76 -26.62
N ASP A 52 -33.17 -2.63 -26.67
CA ASP A 52 -32.56 -2.11 -27.90
C ASP A 52 -31.08 -2.44 -28.11
N PHE A 53 -30.43 -3.18 -27.21
CA PHE A 53 -28.96 -3.31 -27.19
C PHE A 53 -28.40 -4.70 -27.51
N GLY A 54 -29.24 -5.70 -27.84
CA GLY A 54 -28.79 -7.07 -28.12
C GLY A 54 -27.99 -7.67 -26.95
N ASP A 55 -26.92 -8.41 -27.24
CA ASP A 55 -26.10 -9.11 -26.23
C ASP A 55 -25.01 -8.24 -25.56
N THR A 56 -24.77 -7.03 -26.07
CA THR A 56 -23.72 -6.13 -25.58
C THR A 56 -23.80 -5.84 -24.06
N PRO A 57 -24.99 -5.60 -23.47
CA PRO A 57 -25.16 -5.42 -22.02
C PRO A 57 -24.69 -6.62 -21.19
N GLY A 58 -24.95 -7.85 -21.67
CA GLY A 58 -24.55 -9.08 -21.00
C GLY A 58 -23.04 -9.22 -20.93
N TYR A 59 -22.33 -8.91 -22.02
CA TYR A 59 -20.86 -8.91 -22.03
C TYR A 59 -20.27 -7.84 -21.10
N MET A 60 -20.85 -6.64 -21.05
CA MET A 60 -20.41 -5.58 -20.12
C MET A 60 -20.60 -6.00 -18.66
N ALA A 61 -21.74 -6.61 -18.33
CA ALA A 61 -22.00 -7.12 -16.98
C ALA A 61 -20.98 -8.19 -16.56
N LEU A 62 -20.66 -9.11 -17.47
CA LEU A 62 -19.71 -10.20 -17.22
C LEU A 62 -18.29 -9.67 -17.04
N ILE A 63 -17.83 -8.76 -17.91
CA ILE A 63 -16.51 -8.12 -17.77
C ILE A 63 -16.42 -7.34 -16.45
N GLY A 64 -17.47 -6.61 -16.08
CA GLY A 64 -17.53 -5.88 -14.81
C GLY A 64 -17.41 -6.79 -13.59
N GLY A 65 -18.12 -7.93 -13.61
CA GLY A 65 -18.03 -8.96 -12.57
C GLY A 65 -16.64 -9.58 -12.48
N VAL A 66 -16.01 -9.90 -13.62
CA VAL A 66 -14.66 -10.46 -13.68
C VAL A 66 -13.61 -9.50 -13.12
N LEU A 67 -13.68 -8.21 -13.49
CA LEU A 67 -12.78 -7.18 -12.97
C LEU A 67 -12.91 -7.02 -11.44
N THR A 68 -14.14 -7.05 -10.93
CA THR A 68 -14.41 -6.97 -9.49
C THR A 68 -13.91 -8.23 -8.76
N GLY A 69 -14.08 -9.41 -9.36
CA GLY A 69 -13.56 -10.68 -8.83
C GLY A 69 -12.03 -10.69 -8.78
N PHE A 70 -11.35 -10.20 -9.82
CA PHE A 70 -9.90 -10.05 -9.82
C PHE A 70 -9.41 -9.10 -8.72
N HIS A 71 -10.11 -7.98 -8.46
CA HIS A 71 -9.77 -7.08 -7.36
C HIS A 71 -9.70 -7.79 -6.01
N GLY A 72 -10.74 -8.58 -5.71
CA GLY A 72 -10.82 -9.36 -4.49
C GLY A 72 -9.73 -10.45 -4.42
N TRP A 73 -9.49 -11.15 -5.52
CA TRP A 73 -8.49 -12.22 -5.58
C TRP A 73 -7.06 -11.68 -5.38
N PHE A 74 -6.70 -10.56 -6.01
CA PHE A 74 -5.39 -9.94 -5.82
C PHE A 74 -5.22 -9.28 -4.44
N GLY A 75 -6.27 -9.22 -3.62
CA GLY A 75 -6.20 -8.72 -2.25
C GLY A 75 -5.67 -7.29 -2.16
N CYS A 76 -5.98 -6.45 -3.16
CA CYS A 76 -5.40 -5.10 -3.31
C CYS A 76 -5.61 -4.25 -2.05
N GLU A 77 -6.78 -4.33 -1.41
CA GLU A 77 -7.06 -3.61 -0.17
C GLU A 77 -6.19 -4.10 1.00
N ALA A 78 -6.09 -5.41 1.18
CA ALA A 78 -5.26 -6.01 2.23
C ALA A 78 -3.79 -5.63 2.04
N HIS A 79 -3.30 -5.62 0.79
CA HIS A 79 -1.96 -5.18 0.47
C HIS A 79 -1.75 -3.68 0.71
N GLN A 80 -2.67 -2.81 0.25
CA GLN A 80 -2.63 -1.37 0.51
C GLN A 80 -2.62 -1.08 2.02
N GLN A 81 -3.40 -1.82 2.81
CA GLN A 81 -3.44 -1.65 4.25
C GLN A 81 -2.10 -2.02 4.91
N LYS A 82 -1.49 -3.14 4.51
CA LYS A 82 -0.14 -3.51 4.95
C LYS A 82 0.90 -2.44 4.58
N CYS A 83 0.89 -1.92 3.35
CA CYS A 83 1.80 -0.84 2.95
C CYS A 83 1.61 0.44 3.79
N LYS A 84 0.36 0.81 4.12
CA LYS A 84 0.07 1.95 5.00
C LYS A 84 0.61 1.71 6.41
N GLU A 85 0.43 0.50 6.94
CA GLU A 85 0.94 0.12 8.25
C GLU A 85 2.47 0.22 8.30
N ILE A 86 3.17 -0.38 7.33
CA ILE A 86 4.63 -0.36 7.26
C ILE A 86 5.16 1.08 7.12
N ARG A 87 4.56 1.89 6.23
CA ARG A 87 4.88 3.32 6.10
C ARG A 87 4.74 4.05 7.43
N THR A 88 3.68 3.78 8.18
CA THR A 88 3.41 4.41 9.47
C THR A 88 4.45 4.01 10.52
N ARG A 89 4.84 2.72 10.57
CA ARG A 89 5.90 2.23 11.47
C ARG A 89 7.25 2.89 11.17
N TYR A 90 7.68 2.97 9.91
CA TYR A 90 8.91 3.68 9.55
C TYR A 90 8.85 5.18 9.84
N SER A 91 7.71 5.82 9.60
CA SER A 91 7.53 7.23 9.94
C SER A 91 7.65 7.47 11.45
N SER A 92 7.10 6.56 12.26
CA SER A 92 7.23 6.61 13.73
C SER A 92 8.68 6.43 14.17
N LEU A 93 9.39 5.43 13.64
CA LEU A 93 10.83 5.22 13.92
C LEU A 93 11.67 6.42 13.52
N LYS A 94 11.43 7.00 12.35
CA LYS A 94 12.11 8.23 11.90
C LYS A 94 11.99 9.34 12.94
N LEU A 95 10.77 9.62 13.42
CA LEU A 95 10.53 10.65 14.43
C LEU A 95 11.25 10.36 15.76
N LYS A 96 11.33 9.08 16.15
CA LYS A 96 12.08 8.68 17.35
C LYS A 96 13.58 8.92 17.19
N PHE A 97 14.16 8.56 16.04
CA PHE A 97 15.57 8.85 15.75
C PHE A 97 15.85 10.36 15.62
N GLU A 98 14.95 11.13 15.02
CA GLU A 98 15.07 12.59 14.95
C GLU A 98 15.05 13.24 16.34
N ARG A 99 14.19 12.76 17.24
CA ARG A 99 14.17 13.21 18.64
C ARG A 99 15.49 12.91 19.34
N LEU A 100 16.05 11.72 19.08
CA LEU A 100 17.30 11.26 19.68
C LEU A 100 18.51 12.17 19.35
N LEU A 101 18.46 12.92 18.24
CA LEU A 101 19.50 13.91 17.91
C LEU A 101 19.61 15.03 18.96
N SER A 102 18.54 15.30 19.71
CA SER A 102 18.48 16.37 20.72
C SER A 102 18.76 15.86 22.15
N GLU A 103 18.94 14.56 22.34
CA GLU A 103 19.17 13.95 23.65
C GLU A 103 20.68 13.91 24.00
N LYS A 104 20.99 14.14 25.28
CA LYS A 104 22.37 14.17 25.78
C LYS A 104 22.97 12.77 25.94
N ASP A 105 22.16 11.81 26.38
CA ASP A 105 22.55 10.41 26.52
C ASP A 105 21.72 9.57 25.55
N LYS A 106 22.34 9.26 24.41
CA LYS A 106 21.66 8.73 23.22
C LYS A 106 22.11 7.33 22.84
N GLU A 107 23.10 6.76 23.53
CA GLU A 107 23.71 5.50 23.12
C GLU A 107 22.80 4.32 23.41
N GLU A 108 22.29 4.21 24.63
CA GLU A 108 21.34 3.16 25.02
C GLU A 108 20.03 3.26 24.21
N ALA A 109 19.47 4.47 24.12
CA ALA A 109 18.25 4.70 23.34
C ALA A 109 18.46 4.49 21.83
N PHE A 110 19.67 4.71 21.30
CA PHE A 110 20.00 4.36 19.92
C PHE A 110 19.94 2.85 19.71
N ILE A 111 20.57 2.06 20.58
CA ILE A 111 20.59 0.59 20.49
C ILE A 111 19.17 0.03 20.45
N VAL A 112 18.31 0.48 21.37
CA VAL A 112 16.90 0.03 21.42
C VAL A 112 16.14 0.38 20.13
N LEU A 113 16.32 1.59 19.60
CA LEU A 113 15.67 1.99 18.35
C LEU A 113 16.26 1.27 17.13
N ASP A 114 17.55 0.94 17.15
CA ASP A 114 18.23 0.18 16.12
C ASP A 114 17.69 -1.25 16.04
N ASP A 115 17.51 -1.90 17.20
CA ASP A 115 16.92 -3.23 17.29
C ASP A 115 15.48 -3.24 16.75
N LEU A 116 14.66 -2.25 17.13
CA LEU A 116 13.30 -2.11 16.58
C LEU A 116 13.30 -1.88 15.06
N PHE A 117 14.29 -1.15 14.55
CA PHE A 117 14.44 -0.94 13.11
C PHE A 117 14.80 -2.27 12.42
N ILE A 118 15.75 -3.02 12.97
CA ILE A 118 16.19 -4.31 12.42
C ILE A 118 15.04 -5.32 12.45
N GLU A 119 14.33 -5.41 13.57
CA GLU A 119 13.15 -6.27 13.73
C GLU A 119 12.06 -5.91 12.71
N LEU A 120 11.79 -4.61 12.52
CA LEU A 120 10.85 -4.17 11.51
C LEU A 120 11.33 -4.58 10.11
N GLU A 121 12.61 -4.37 9.79
CA GLU A 121 13.19 -4.72 8.48
C GLU A 121 13.15 -6.24 8.23
N SER A 122 13.37 -7.07 9.25
CA SER A 122 13.30 -8.53 9.11
C SER A 122 11.88 -9.08 9.01
N ASN A 123 10.89 -8.41 9.63
CA ASN A 123 9.50 -8.85 9.65
C ASN A 123 8.68 -8.37 8.44
N ILE A 124 9.26 -7.52 7.58
CA ILE A 124 8.60 -7.11 6.35
C ILE A 124 8.77 -8.22 5.30
N ASP A 125 7.77 -9.10 5.25
CA ASP A 125 7.61 -10.12 4.21
C ASP A 125 6.95 -9.55 2.93
N ALA A 126 6.36 -8.36 3.05
CA ALA A 126 5.75 -7.67 1.92
C ALA A 126 6.83 -6.91 1.13
N LYS A 127 7.55 -7.60 0.24
CA LYS A 127 8.08 -6.90 -0.93
C LYS A 127 6.88 -6.29 -1.67
N PRO A 128 6.99 -5.04 -2.13
CA PRO A 128 6.02 -4.55 -3.10
C PRO A 128 6.00 -5.54 -4.26
N TRP A 129 4.83 -6.14 -4.53
CA TRP A 129 4.71 -7.18 -5.56
C TRP A 129 5.30 -6.67 -6.88
N MET A 130 6.20 -7.45 -7.48
CA MET A 130 6.39 -7.47 -8.93
C MET A 130 5.24 -8.26 -9.55
#